data_AF-A0A378UJJ3-F1
#
_entry.id   AF-A0A378UJJ3-F1
#
_cell.length_a   1.000
_cell.length_b   1.000
_cell.length_c   1.000
_cell.angle_alpha   90.00
_cell.angle_beta   90.00
_cell.angle_gamma   90.00
#
_symmetry.space_group_name_H-M   'P 1'
#
loop_
_entity.id
_entity.type
_entity.pdbx_description
1 polymer ?
#
loop_
_entity_poly.entity_id
_entity_poly.type
_entity_poly.pdbx_seq_one_letter_code
_entity_poly.pdbx_strand_id
1 'polypeptide(L)'
;MKYLNTQSPDFQTELKALLAFETAQDPKIDQIVADICADVQKRGDAALIEYTNKFDGTSAQTIADLTLSQADLQAAFERIPADVQAALKTAAARVESYHRRQKMESWHYEDEDGTLLGQKITPLDRVGIYVPGGKAAYPSSVIMNAMPAHVAGVEEIIMVVPTPKGERNDIVLAAAYVAGVTKVFTVGGAQAVAALAYGTQTVPQVDKITGPGNAFVAAAKRRVFGVVGIDMVAGPSEILVIADGTTPAEWVAMDLFSQAEHDEIAQAILIATSQAYLDEVKAAMDKLIQDMPRRDIIEASLGNRGAFILAKDLDEACATANYIAPEHLELSVENPQVWAEKIRHAGAIFMGKYTSESLGDYCAGPNHVLPTSRTARFSSPLGTYDFQKRSSLIQVSEAGAQKLGKTASILAHGEMLTAHARAAEFRLKD
;
A
#
# COMPACT_ATOMS: atom_id res chain seq x y z
N MET A 1 -9.69 -14.53 -20.98
CA MET A 1 -8.26 -14.12 -21.03
C MET A 1 -7.84 -13.82 -22.45
N LYS A 2 -6.95 -12.84 -22.64
CA LYS A 2 -6.32 -12.51 -23.92
C LYS A 2 -5.06 -13.34 -24.13
N TYR A 3 -4.70 -13.60 -25.38
CA TYR A 3 -3.45 -14.26 -25.77
C TYR A 3 -2.60 -13.28 -26.57
N LEU A 4 -1.42 -12.96 -26.09
CA LEU A 4 -0.47 -12.05 -26.71
C LEU A 4 0.83 -12.80 -27.03
N ASN A 5 1.55 -12.35 -28.05
CA ASN A 5 2.86 -12.89 -28.41
C ASN A 5 3.82 -11.71 -28.60
N THR A 6 4.96 -11.71 -27.91
CA THR A 6 5.93 -10.62 -27.95
C THR A 6 6.52 -10.36 -29.34
N GLN A 7 6.53 -11.38 -30.20
CA GLN A 7 6.99 -11.29 -31.58
C GLN A 7 5.94 -10.72 -32.55
N SER A 8 4.70 -10.52 -32.09
CA SER A 8 3.65 -9.90 -32.90
C SER A 8 3.97 -8.41 -33.12
N PRO A 9 3.81 -7.87 -34.34
CA PRO A 9 3.97 -6.44 -34.59
C PRO A 9 2.97 -5.58 -33.78
N ASP A 10 1.84 -6.16 -33.39
CA ASP A 10 0.77 -5.48 -32.63
C ASP A 10 0.94 -5.59 -31.11
N PHE A 11 1.90 -6.38 -30.63
CA PHE A 11 2.08 -6.70 -29.21
C PHE A 11 2.07 -5.48 -28.29
N GLN A 12 2.82 -4.44 -28.66
CA GLN A 12 2.91 -3.22 -27.85
C GLN A 12 1.59 -2.46 -27.77
N THR A 13 0.78 -2.48 -28.83
CA THR A 13 -0.53 -1.85 -28.86
C THR A 13 -1.53 -2.65 -28.01
N GLU A 14 -1.53 -3.97 -28.15
CA GLU A 14 -2.39 -4.87 -27.38
C GLU A 14 -2.06 -4.84 -25.88
N LEU A 15 -0.77 -4.85 -25.53
CA LEU A 15 -0.32 -4.73 -24.15
C LEU A 15 -0.72 -3.38 -23.55
N LYS A 16 -0.55 -2.27 -24.28
CA LYS A 16 -1.03 -0.96 -23.83
C LYS A 16 -2.53 -0.96 -23.59
N ALA A 17 -3.32 -1.55 -24.48
CA ALA A 17 -4.77 -1.63 -24.32
C ALA A 17 -5.19 -2.55 -23.16
N LEU A 18 -4.43 -3.62 -22.88
CA LEU A 18 -4.64 -4.50 -21.74
C LEU A 18 -4.34 -3.82 -20.40
N LEU A 19 -3.26 -3.01 -20.36
CA LEU A 19 -2.81 -2.29 -19.17
C LEU A 19 -3.51 -0.94 -18.99
N ALA A 20 -4.24 -0.47 -20.00
CA ALA A 20 -5.08 0.71 -19.92
C ALA A 20 -6.23 0.42 -18.95
N PHE A 21 -5.96 0.64 -17.68
CA PHE A 21 -7.02 0.84 -16.72
C PHE A 21 -7.37 2.32 -16.77
N GLU A 22 -8.64 2.62 -17.05
CA GLU A 22 -9.18 3.94 -16.78
C GLU A 22 -9.12 4.16 -15.27
N THR A 23 -7.96 4.66 -14.81
CA THR A 23 -7.86 5.58 -13.67
C THR A 23 -8.52 6.92 -14.00
N ALA A 24 -9.42 6.97 -14.99
CA ALA A 24 -10.27 8.11 -15.25
C ALA A 24 -11.07 8.31 -13.96
N GLN A 25 -10.64 9.30 -13.20
CA GLN A 25 -11.39 9.87 -12.11
C GLN A 25 -12.81 10.05 -12.61
N ASP A 26 -13.76 9.24 -12.15
CA ASP A 26 -15.15 9.49 -12.45
C ASP A 26 -15.45 10.85 -11.83
N PRO A 27 -15.68 11.90 -12.62
CA PRO A 27 -15.87 13.24 -12.08
C PRO A 27 -17.07 13.29 -11.12
N LYS A 28 -18.01 12.35 -11.27
CA LYS A 28 -19.13 12.20 -10.34
C LYS A 28 -18.68 11.66 -9.00
N ILE A 29 -17.81 10.63 -8.96
CA ILE A 29 -17.24 10.13 -7.70
C ILE A 29 -16.45 11.23 -7.02
N ASP A 30 -15.61 11.95 -7.77
CA ASP A 30 -14.79 13.03 -7.22
C ASP A 30 -15.66 14.16 -6.63
N GLN A 31 -16.77 14.53 -7.28
CA GLN A 31 -17.71 15.50 -6.73
C GLN A 31 -18.45 14.98 -5.48
N ILE A 32 -18.92 13.72 -5.48
CA ILE A 32 -19.58 13.13 -4.31
C ILE A 32 -18.64 13.11 -3.11
N VAL A 33 -17.39 12.68 -3.33
CA VAL A 33 -16.36 12.66 -2.29
C VAL A 33 -16.02 14.08 -1.83
N ALA A 34 -15.99 15.04 -2.75
CA ALA A 34 -15.77 16.44 -2.41
C ALA A 34 -16.80 16.96 -1.40
N ASP A 35 -18.07 16.65 -1.65
CA ASP A 35 -19.18 17.07 -0.80
C ASP A 35 -19.14 16.37 0.56
N ILE A 36 -18.88 15.04 0.59
CA ILE A 36 -18.73 14.28 1.84
C ILE A 36 -17.58 14.82 2.69
N CYS A 37 -16.41 15.06 2.09
CA CYS A 37 -15.25 15.59 2.81
C CYS A 37 -15.53 16.98 3.40
N ALA A 38 -16.12 17.88 2.62
CA ALA A 38 -16.46 19.23 3.07
C ALA A 38 -17.50 19.21 4.22
N ASP A 39 -18.45 18.28 4.14
CA ASP A 39 -19.51 18.17 5.13
C ASP A 39 -19.00 17.58 6.47
N VAL A 40 -18.14 16.56 6.42
CA VAL A 40 -17.44 16.04 7.62
C VAL A 40 -16.56 17.11 8.24
N GLN A 41 -15.81 17.88 7.44
CA GLN A 41 -15.00 18.98 7.95
C GLN A 41 -15.84 20.05 8.66
N LYS A 42 -17.05 20.32 8.18
CA LYS A 42 -17.94 21.34 8.72
C LYS A 42 -18.73 20.88 9.95
N ARG A 43 -19.27 19.65 9.92
CA ARG A 43 -20.21 19.13 10.93
C ARG A 43 -19.60 18.12 11.90
N GLY A 44 -18.41 17.58 11.62
CA GLY A 44 -17.73 16.60 12.44
C GLY A 44 -18.55 15.31 12.63
N ASP A 45 -18.65 14.84 13.87
CA ASP A 45 -19.30 13.59 14.27
C ASP A 45 -20.71 13.42 13.71
N ALA A 46 -21.48 14.51 13.60
CA ALA A 46 -22.84 14.46 13.09
C ALA A 46 -22.90 13.98 11.62
N ALA A 47 -22.02 14.49 10.76
CA ALA A 47 -21.93 14.03 9.38
C ALA A 47 -21.39 12.60 9.29
N LEU A 48 -20.39 12.27 10.14
CA LEU A 48 -19.81 10.93 10.17
C LEU A 48 -20.86 9.86 10.50
N ILE A 49 -21.67 10.07 11.55
CA ILE A 49 -22.77 9.17 11.93
C ILE A 49 -23.79 9.06 10.81
N GLU A 50 -24.19 10.18 10.21
CA GLU A 50 -25.18 10.20 9.12
C GLU A 50 -24.73 9.36 7.92
N TYR A 51 -23.49 9.54 7.46
CA TYR A 51 -22.95 8.78 6.33
C TYR A 51 -22.72 7.30 6.68
N THR A 52 -22.26 6.99 7.90
CA THR A 52 -22.13 5.60 8.36
C THR A 52 -23.49 4.90 8.43
N ASN A 53 -24.53 5.52 8.96
CA ASN A 53 -25.88 4.95 8.96
C ASN A 53 -26.41 4.77 7.52
N LYS A 54 -26.17 5.76 6.64
CA LYS A 54 -26.62 5.73 5.25
C LYS A 54 -25.97 4.64 4.41
N PHE A 55 -24.64 4.52 4.47
CA PHE A 55 -23.89 3.64 3.59
C PHE A 55 -23.67 2.24 4.17
N ASP A 56 -23.50 2.15 5.49
CA ASP A 56 -23.27 0.87 6.17
C ASP A 56 -24.58 0.29 6.73
N GLY A 57 -25.70 1.00 6.70
CA GLY A 57 -26.99 0.48 7.19
C GLY A 57 -27.01 0.24 8.70
N THR A 58 -26.26 1.02 9.45
CA THR A 58 -26.20 0.98 10.92
C THR A 58 -27.27 1.91 11.53
N SER A 59 -27.39 1.91 12.85
CA SER A 59 -28.34 2.75 13.61
C SER A 59 -27.68 3.55 14.73
N ALA A 60 -26.39 3.86 14.57
CA ALA A 60 -25.60 4.59 15.55
C ALA A 60 -26.20 5.96 15.84
N GLN A 61 -26.25 6.31 17.13
CA GLN A 61 -26.72 7.62 17.60
C GLN A 61 -25.56 8.52 18.02
N THR A 62 -24.43 7.90 18.40
CA THR A 62 -23.22 8.56 18.85
C THR A 62 -21.98 7.88 18.27
N ILE A 63 -20.83 8.57 18.27
CA ILE A 63 -19.56 7.92 17.88
C ILE A 63 -19.15 6.84 18.89
N ALA A 64 -19.63 6.88 20.13
CA ALA A 64 -19.39 5.81 21.10
C ALA A 64 -19.97 4.46 20.64
N ASP A 65 -21.11 4.47 19.94
CA ASP A 65 -21.71 3.26 19.34
C ASP A 65 -20.83 2.66 18.23
N LEU A 66 -19.99 3.52 17.64
CA LEU A 66 -19.06 3.21 16.55
C LEU A 66 -17.61 3.12 17.02
N THR A 67 -17.36 3.07 18.33
CA THR A 67 -16.00 2.99 18.89
C THR A 67 -15.79 1.64 19.55
N LEU A 68 -14.63 1.01 19.34
CA LEU A 68 -14.22 -0.18 20.07
C LEU A 68 -13.08 0.14 21.03
N SER A 69 -13.18 -0.42 22.23
CA SER A 69 -12.17 -0.35 23.27
C SER A 69 -11.12 -1.46 23.11
N GLN A 70 -9.98 -1.32 23.78
CA GLN A 70 -8.98 -2.40 23.86
C GLN A 70 -9.57 -3.70 24.42
N ALA A 71 -10.50 -3.60 25.37
CA ALA A 71 -11.18 -4.77 25.94
C ALA A 71 -12.05 -5.49 24.89
N ASP A 72 -12.69 -4.75 23.97
CA ASP A 72 -13.45 -5.34 22.88
C ASP A 72 -12.55 -6.13 21.92
N LEU A 73 -11.36 -5.58 21.60
CA LEU A 73 -10.40 -6.23 20.71
C LEU A 73 -9.79 -7.48 21.37
N GLN A 74 -9.42 -7.39 22.65
CA GLN A 74 -8.94 -8.55 23.41
C GLN A 74 -10.00 -9.64 23.49
N ALA A 75 -11.25 -9.28 23.79
CA ALA A 75 -12.34 -10.25 23.84
C ALA A 75 -12.58 -10.92 22.48
N ALA A 76 -12.41 -10.21 21.36
CA ALA A 76 -12.46 -10.80 20.03
C ALA A 76 -11.31 -11.80 19.80
N PHE A 77 -10.09 -11.46 20.23
CA PHE A 77 -8.93 -12.36 20.19
C PHE A 77 -9.16 -13.63 21.03
N GLU A 78 -9.80 -13.53 22.19
CA GLU A 78 -10.09 -14.68 23.06
C GLU A 78 -11.23 -15.58 22.52
N ARG A 79 -12.14 -15.04 21.70
CA ARG A 79 -13.24 -15.80 21.07
C ARG A 79 -12.80 -16.66 19.89
N ILE A 80 -11.75 -16.28 19.17
CA ILE A 80 -11.31 -17.00 17.97
C ILE A 80 -10.57 -18.31 18.33
N PRO A 81 -10.61 -19.34 17.45
CA PRO A 81 -9.90 -20.60 17.66
C PRO A 81 -8.39 -20.43 17.91
N ALA A 82 -7.82 -21.34 18.71
CA ALA A 82 -6.43 -21.22 19.17
C ALA A 82 -5.39 -21.32 18.03
N ASP A 83 -5.68 -22.08 16.98
CA ASP A 83 -4.87 -22.17 15.77
C ASP A 83 -4.87 -20.84 14.99
N VAL A 84 -6.03 -20.17 14.89
CA VAL A 84 -6.15 -18.83 14.30
C VAL A 84 -5.39 -17.79 15.13
N GLN A 85 -5.49 -17.85 16.46
CA GLN A 85 -4.71 -16.99 17.36
C GLN A 85 -3.20 -17.16 17.14
N ALA A 86 -2.74 -18.41 17.02
CA ALA A 86 -1.35 -18.72 16.76
C ALA A 86 -0.91 -18.18 15.39
N ALA A 87 -1.72 -18.36 14.35
CA ALA A 87 -1.44 -17.86 13.00
C ALA A 87 -1.31 -16.32 12.97
N LEU A 88 -2.22 -15.58 13.62
CA LEU A 88 -2.14 -14.12 13.72
C LEU A 88 -0.85 -13.67 14.43
N LYS A 89 -0.49 -14.32 15.55
CA LYS A 89 0.74 -14.02 16.29
C LYS A 89 1.99 -14.31 15.45
N THR A 90 2.01 -15.43 14.73
CA THR A 90 3.13 -15.77 13.84
C THR A 90 3.27 -14.76 12.71
N ALA A 91 2.18 -14.41 12.04
CA ALA A 91 2.18 -13.39 10.99
C ALA A 91 2.70 -12.04 11.52
N ALA A 92 2.14 -11.56 12.63
CA ALA A 92 2.56 -10.33 13.27
C ALA A 92 4.06 -10.32 13.62
N ALA A 93 4.57 -11.38 14.24
CA ALA A 93 6.00 -11.48 14.60
C ALA A 93 6.91 -11.50 13.36
N ARG A 94 6.50 -12.14 12.26
CA ARG A 94 7.23 -12.15 11.00
C ARG A 94 7.29 -10.75 10.37
N VAL A 95 6.15 -10.07 10.30
CA VAL A 95 6.04 -8.70 9.77
C VAL A 95 6.86 -7.74 10.61
N GLU A 96 6.75 -7.81 11.94
CA GLU A 96 7.52 -6.99 12.87
C GLU A 96 9.04 -7.19 12.67
N SER A 97 9.50 -8.44 12.63
CA SER A 97 10.92 -8.76 12.46
C SER A 97 11.48 -8.23 11.15
N TYR A 98 10.71 -8.25 10.07
CA TYR A 98 11.13 -7.69 8.78
C TYR A 98 11.22 -6.16 8.86
N HIS A 99 10.18 -5.50 9.35
CA HIS A 99 10.08 -4.04 9.40
C HIS A 99 11.08 -3.40 10.38
N ARG A 100 11.51 -4.11 11.44
CA ARG A 100 12.60 -3.66 12.32
C ARG A 100 13.91 -3.40 11.57
N ARG A 101 14.16 -4.12 10.48
CA ARG A 101 15.36 -3.94 9.63
C ARG A 101 15.28 -2.69 8.75
N GLN A 102 14.09 -2.15 8.52
CA GLN A 102 13.87 -0.95 7.70
C GLN A 102 13.92 0.35 8.52
N LYS A 103 13.94 0.27 9.85
CA LYS A 103 13.91 1.44 10.73
C LYS A 103 15.19 2.26 10.53
N MET A 104 15.04 3.52 10.12
CA MET A 104 16.19 4.41 9.94
C MET A 104 16.57 5.07 11.26
N GLU A 105 17.88 5.30 11.45
CA GLU A 105 18.44 6.01 12.60
C GLU A 105 18.87 7.44 12.24
N SER A 106 18.81 8.35 13.23
CA SER A 106 19.36 9.69 13.06
C SER A 106 20.88 9.63 12.91
N TRP A 107 21.44 10.51 12.08
CA TRP A 107 22.89 10.58 11.85
C TRP A 107 23.36 12.03 11.70
N HIS A 108 24.64 12.27 11.96
CA HIS A 108 25.31 13.54 11.67
C HIS A 108 26.79 13.31 11.40
N TYR A 109 27.45 14.29 10.80
CA TYR A 109 28.90 14.37 10.66
C TYR A 109 29.35 15.82 10.84
N GLU A 110 30.66 16.01 11.03
CA GLU A 110 31.30 17.32 11.10
C GLU A 110 32.27 17.50 9.94
N ASP A 111 32.22 18.66 9.29
CA ASP A 111 33.21 19.08 8.32
C ASP A 111 34.52 19.49 9.03
N GLU A 112 35.61 19.63 8.26
CA GLU A 112 36.93 20.02 8.80
C GLU A 112 36.93 21.36 9.54
N ASP A 113 35.99 22.26 9.21
CA ASP A 113 35.84 23.55 9.89
C ASP A 113 34.96 23.51 11.14
N GLY A 114 34.47 22.33 11.53
CA GLY A 114 33.60 22.10 12.68
C GLY A 114 32.11 22.36 12.41
N THR A 115 31.70 22.56 11.15
CA THR A 115 30.28 22.63 10.77
C THR A 115 29.64 21.26 10.91
N LEU A 116 28.53 21.17 11.65
CA LEU A 116 27.76 19.93 11.78
C LEU A 116 26.62 19.91 10.78
N LEU A 117 26.53 18.81 10.03
CA LEU A 117 25.43 18.50 9.12
C LEU A 117 24.87 17.12 9.46
N GLY A 118 23.57 16.93 9.25
CA GLY A 118 22.96 15.64 9.56
C GLY A 118 21.49 15.55 9.24
N GLN A 119 20.89 14.45 9.71
CA GLN A 119 19.47 14.18 9.58
C GLN A 119 18.93 13.60 10.88
N LYS A 120 17.94 14.29 11.45
CA LYS A 120 17.13 13.79 12.56
C LYS A 120 15.94 13.03 12.00
N ILE A 121 15.78 11.79 12.43
CA ILE A 121 14.68 10.90 12.04
C ILE A 121 13.79 10.67 13.25
N THR A 122 12.50 10.97 13.10
CA THR A 122 11.48 10.81 14.16
C THR A 122 10.25 10.11 13.59
N PRO A 123 9.51 9.30 14.36
CA PRO A 123 8.21 8.80 13.94
C PRO A 123 7.22 9.95 13.71
N LEU A 124 6.12 9.63 13.04
CA LEU A 124 4.90 10.45 13.06
C LEU A 124 4.22 10.33 14.44
N ASP A 125 3.47 11.35 14.85
CA ASP A 125 2.84 11.36 16.17
C ASP A 125 1.58 10.48 16.15
N ARG A 126 0.76 10.62 15.10
CA ARG A 126 -0.48 9.85 14.93
C ARG A 126 -0.71 9.44 13.48
N VAL A 127 -1.17 8.20 13.27
CA VAL A 127 -1.49 7.67 11.93
C VAL A 127 -2.88 7.05 11.90
N GLY A 128 -3.56 7.22 10.76
CA GLY A 128 -4.82 6.57 10.46
C GLY A 128 -4.59 5.38 9.53
N ILE A 129 -5.10 4.20 9.88
CA ILE A 129 -5.08 3.04 8.99
C ILE A 129 -6.51 2.72 8.56
N TYR A 130 -6.74 2.69 7.24
CA TYR A 130 -8.01 2.28 6.66
C TYR A 130 -7.96 0.79 6.35
N VAL A 131 -8.91 0.04 6.91
CA VAL A 131 -9.05 -1.40 6.67
C VAL A 131 -10.36 -1.63 5.94
N PRO A 132 -10.35 -2.18 4.71
CA PRO A 132 -11.58 -2.52 4.00
C PRO A 132 -12.47 -3.48 4.80
N GLY A 133 -13.79 -3.38 4.62
CA GLY A 133 -14.77 -4.28 5.22
C GLY A 133 -15.96 -4.52 4.29
N GLY A 134 -16.88 -5.38 4.70
CA GLY A 134 -18.10 -5.71 3.93
C GLY A 134 -17.98 -6.98 3.09
N LYS A 135 -17.29 -6.92 1.94
CA LYS A 135 -17.21 -8.06 0.99
C LYS A 135 -16.40 -9.25 1.53
N ALA A 136 -15.33 -8.98 2.29
CA ALA A 136 -14.50 -9.99 2.94
C ALA A 136 -13.85 -9.41 4.20
N ALA A 137 -13.19 -10.28 4.97
CA ALA A 137 -12.46 -9.93 6.17
C ALA A 137 -10.95 -9.95 5.91
N TYR A 138 -10.25 -8.86 6.22
CA TYR A 138 -8.83 -8.68 5.90
C TYR A 138 -7.96 -8.47 7.15
N PRO A 139 -7.78 -9.51 8.00
CA PRO A 139 -6.90 -9.41 9.16
C PRO A 139 -5.43 -9.19 8.77
N SER A 140 -5.00 -9.69 7.60
CA SER A 140 -3.66 -9.43 7.05
C SER A 140 -3.43 -7.93 6.83
N SER A 141 -4.39 -7.23 6.21
CA SER A 141 -4.27 -5.78 5.97
C SER A 141 -4.20 -4.96 7.25
N VAL A 142 -4.79 -5.42 8.35
CA VAL A 142 -4.62 -4.79 9.67
C VAL A 142 -3.16 -4.88 10.11
N ILE A 143 -2.59 -6.10 10.11
CA ILE A 143 -1.20 -6.34 10.53
C ILE A 143 -0.24 -5.57 9.64
N MET A 144 -0.43 -5.63 8.32
CA MET A 144 0.45 -5.00 7.33
C MET A 144 0.41 -3.46 7.39
N ASN A 145 -0.69 -2.85 7.82
CA ASN A 145 -0.73 -1.39 8.05
C ASN A 145 -0.20 -0.98 9.42
N ALA A 146 -0.62 -1.66 10.49
CA ALA A 146 -0.33 -1.26 11.86
C ALA A 146 1.12 -1.57 12.29
N MET A 147 1.64 -2.73 11.90
CA MET A 147 2.94 -3.21 12.37
C MET A 147 4.12 -2.30 11.97
N PRO A 148 4.27 -1.82 10.71
CA PRO A 148 5.31 -0.86 10.37
C PRO A 148 5.22 0.46 11.16
N ALA A 149 4.00 0.95 11.43
CA ALA A 149 3.79 2.14 12.26
C ALA A 149 4.24 1.91 13.72
N HIS A 150 3.88 0.75 14.28
CA HIS A 150 4.32 0.35 15.60
C HIS A 150 5.85 0.26 15.69
N VAL A 151 6.49 -0.38 14.71
CA VAL A 151 7.96 -0.49 14.64
C VAL A 151 8.65 0.88 14.50
N ALA A 152 8.06 1.80 13.73
CA ALA A 152 8.57 3.16 13.62
C ALA A 152 8.56 3.90 14.97
N GLY A 153 7.59 3.55 15.84
CA GLY A 153 7.39 4.16 17.15
C GLY A 153 6.28 5.21 17.16
N VAL A 154 5.28 5.06 16.28
CA VAL A 154 4.09 5.91 16.28
C VAL A 154 3.28 5.63 17.56
N GLU A 155 2.93 6.67 18.30
CA GLU A 155 2.25 6.54 19.60
C GLU A 155 0.77 6.20 19.45
N GLU A 156 0.10 6.81 18.46
CA GLU A 156 -1.33 6.62 18.22
C GLU A 156 -1.61 6.06 16.81
N ILE A 157 -2.06 4.81 16.77
CA ILE A 157 -2.50 4.13 15.55
C ILE A 157 -4.03 4.01 15.58
N ILE A 158 -4.69 4.81 14.75
CA ILE A 158 -6.16 4.89 14.68
C ILE A 158 -6.64 4.05 13.51
N MET A 159 -7.38 2.97 13.79
CA MET A 159 -7.98 2.15 12.74
C MET A 159 -9.41 2.59 12.44
N VAL A 160 -9.74 2.70 11.16
CA VAL A 160 -11.12 2.82 10.69
C VAL A 160 -11.47 1.58 9.86
N VAL A 161 -12.61 0.97 10.16
CA VAL A 161 -13.10 -0.22 9.47
C VAL A 161 -14.63 -0.19 9.38
N PRO A 162 -15.26 -0.23 8.20
CA PRO A 162 -16.72 -0.27 8.12
C PRO A 162 -17.26 -1.60 8.66
N THR A 163 -18.40 -1.54 9.35
CA THR A 163 -19.15 -2.73 9.81
C THR A 163 -20.57 -2.69 9.24
N PRO A 164 -20.77 -3.06 7.96
CA PRO A 164 -22.09 -3.04 7.35
C PRO A 164 -23.09 -3.83 8.19
N LYS A 165 -24.26 -3.25 8.44
CA LYS A 165 -25.33 -3.77 9.30
C LYS A 165 -24.90 -4.02 10.75
N GLY A 166 -23.77 -3.45 11.18
CA GLY A 166 -23.15 -3.68 12.49
C GLY A 166 -22.40 -5.01 12.59
N GLU A 167 -22.22 -5.73 11.48
CA GLU A 167 -21.52 -7.01 11.47
C GLU A 167 -20.02 -6.80 11.70
N ARG A 168 -19.54 -7.34 12.82
CA ARG A 168 -18.13 -7.28 13.24
C ARG A 168 -17.46 -8.62 12.95
N ASN A 169 -16.22 -8.56 12.49
CA ASN A 169 -15.43 -9.75 12.23
C ASN A 169 -14.35 -9.94 13.32
N ASP A 170 -14.47 -11.02 14.09
CA ASP A 170 -13.57 -11.27 15.23
C ASP A 170 -12.11 -11.46 14.82
N ILE A 171 -11.80 -12.04 13.64
CA ILE A 171 -10.41 -12.20 13.20
C ILE A 171 -9.76 -10.84 12.87
N VAL A 172 -10.53 -9.88 12.33
CA VAL A 172 -10.05 -8.52 12.05
C VAL A 172 -9.78 -7.75 13.34
N LEU A 173 -10.70 -7.84 14.32
CA LEU A 173 -10.52 -7.19 15.62
C LEU A 173 -9.38 -7.82 16.44
N ALA A 174 -9.25 -9.15 16.36
CA ALA A 174 -8.13 -9.88 16.95
C ALA A 174 -6.78 -9.46 16.32
N ALA A 175 -6.74 -9.26 15.00
CA ALA A 175 -5.55 -8.75 14.33
C ALA A 175 -5.19 -7.33 14.79
N ALA A 176 -6.18 -6.46 15.01
CA ALA A 176 -5.96 -5.11 15.53
C ALA A 176 -5.37 -5.13 16.95
N TYR A 177 -5.86 -6.04 17.80
CA TYR A 177 -5.28 -6.28 19.13
C TYR A 177 -3.82 -6.74 19.04
N VAL A 178 -3.55 -7.76 18.23
CA VAL A 178 -2.20 -8.33 18.06
C VAL A 178 -1.22 -7.31 17.48
N ALA A 179 -1.67 -6.46 16.56
CA ALA A 179 -0.84 -5.45 15.91
C ALA A 179 -0.69 -4.14 16.71
N GLY A 180 -1.29 -4.04 17.90
CA GLY A 180 -1.15 -2.88 18.79
C GLY A 180 -1.86 -1.63 18.31
N VAL A 181 -2.99 -1.75 17.61
CA VAL A 181 -3.84 -0.61 17.23
C VAL A 181 -4.35 0.07 18.50
N THR A 182 -4.26 1.41 18.57
CA THR A 182 -4.59 2.18 19.78
C THR A 182 -6.10 2.36 19.95
N LYS A 183 -6.80 2.73 18.86
CA LYS A 183 -8.25 3.00 18.87
C LYS A 183 -8.88 2.57 17.56
N VAL A 184 -10.12 2.07 17.61
CA VAL A 184 -10.85 1.61 16.44
C VAL A 184 -12.18 2.33 16.33
N PHE A 185 -12.48 2.84 15.15
CA PHE A 185 -13.80 3.35 14.78
C PHE A 185 -14.41 2.48 13.69
N THR A 186 -15.64 2.02 13.90
CA THR A 186 -16.35 1.14 12.97
C THR A 186 -17.02 1.95 11.84
N VAL A 187 -16.23 2.75 11.14
CA VAL A 187 -16.63 3.66 10.05
C VAL A 187 -15.77 3.38 8.81
N GLY A 188 -16.32 3.59 7.60
CA GLY A 188 -15.57 3.42 6.35
C GLY A 188 -15.82 4.54 5.33
N GLY A 189 -15.45 4.29 4.08
CA GLY A 189 -15.70 5.20 2.96
C GLY A 189 -14.97 6.54 3.03
N ALA A 190 -15.43 7.50 2.23
CA ALA A 190 -14.84 8.84 2.16
C ALA A 190 -15.02 9.62 3.47
N GLN A 191 -16.11 9.37 4.21
CA GLN A 191 -16.40 10.00 5.50
C GLN A 191 -15.36 9.62 6.57
N ALA A 192 -14.89 8.37 6.59
CA ALA A 192 -13.84 7.94 7.51
C ALA A 192 -12.48 8.58 7.19
N VAL A 193 -12.14 8.65 5.90
CA VAL A 193 -10.91 9.33 5.44
C VAL A 193 -10.96 10.82 5.80
N ALA A 194 -12.11 11.48 5.60
CA ALA A 194 -12.29 12.88 5.98
C ALA A 194 -12.18 13.09 7.49
N ALA A 195 -12.77 12.20 8.30
CA ALA A 195 -12.69 12.27 9.76
C ALA A 195 -11.25 12.13 10.27
N LEU A 196 -10.46 11.22 9.69
CA LEU A 196 -9.03 11.09 10.00
C LEU A 196 -8.23 12.33 9.56
N ALA A 197 -8.54 12.87 8.38
CA ALA A 197 -7.77 13.98 7.80
C ALA A 197 -8.02 15.34 8.47
N TYR A 198 -9.27 15.61 8.85
CA TYR A 198 -9.67 16.90 9.43
C TYR A 198 -9.86 16.85 10.94
N GLY A 199 -9.96 15.65 11.52
CA GLY A 199 -10.44 15.46 12.87
C GLY A 199 -11.95 15.74 13.00
N THR A 200 -12.53 15.21 14.05
CA THR A 200 -13.88 15.54 14.53
C THR A 200 -13.82 15.79 16.04
N GLN A 201 -14.98 15.94 16.68
CA GLN A 201 -15.04 16.06 18.14
C GLN A 201 -14.51 14.80 18.85
N THR A 202 -14.63 13.62 18.22
CA THR A 202 -14.26 12.33 18.81
C THR A 202 -13.13 11.60 18.07
N VAL A 203 -13.02 11.75 16.75
CA VAL A 203 -11.97 11.17 15.91
C VAL A 203 -10.81 12.14 15.85
N PRO A 204 -9.61 11.79 16.35
CA PRO A 204 -8.47 12.70 16.30
C PRO A 204 -7.98 12.87 14.86
N GLN A 205 -7.51 14.08 14.54
CA GLN A 205 -6.76 14.31 13.29
C GLN A 205 -5.44 13.54 13.32
N VAL A 206 -5.08 12.90 12.20
CA VAL A 206 -3.84 12.13 12.05
C VAL A 206 -2.85 12.83 11.11
N ASP A 207 -1.57 12.46 11.15
CA ASP A 207 -0.53 13.03 10.27
C ASP A 207 -0.49 12.35 8.90
N LYS A 208 -0.83 11.05 8.85
CA LYS A 208 -0.82 10.25 7.62
C LYS A 208 -1.92 9.20 7.64
N ILE A 209 -2.54 8.97 6.48
CA ILE A 209 -3.55 7.91 6.26
C ILE A 209 -2.98 6.85 5.33
N THR A 210 -3.02 5.58 5.74
CA THR A 210 -2.58 4.44 4.92
C THR A 210 -3.68 3.41 4.73
N GLY A 211 -3.49 2.49 3.80
CA GLY A 211 -4.37 1.36 3.57
C GLY A 211 -5.18 1.48 2.29
N PRO A 212 -5.45 0.35 1.61
CA PRO A 212 -6.20 0.33 0.36
C PRO A 212 -7.69 0.53 0.62
N GLY A 213 -8.45 0.89 -0.42
CA GLY A 213 -9.90 0.99 -0.33
C GLY A 213 -10.52 1.12 -1.72
N ASN A 214 -11.85 1.16 -1.76
CA ASN A 214 -12.58 1.31 -3.02
C ASN A 214 -12.36 2.70 -3.66
N ALA A 215 -12.98 2.94 -4.82
CA ALA A 215 -12.89 4.19 -5.56
C ALA A 215 -13.19 5.45 -4.73
N PHE A 216 -14.15 5.41 -3.78
CA PHE A 216 -14.48 6.54 -2.91
C PHE A 216 -13.38 6.83 -1.90
N VAL A 217 -12.77 5.79 -1.32
CA VAL A 217 -11.63 5.92 -0.40
C VAL A 217 -10.40 6.45 -1.14
N ALA A 218 -10.12 5.91 -2.32
CA ALA A 218 -9.02 6.37 -3.18
C ALA A 218 -9.19 7.84 -3.57
N ALA A 219 -10.40 8.25 -3.96
CA ALA A 219 -10.73 9.64 -4.25
C ALA A 219 -10.62 10.56 -3.01
N ALA A 220 -11.04 10.08 -1.84
CA ALA A 220 -10.93 10.85 -0.60
C ALA A 220 -9.45 11.05 -0.20
N LYS A 221 -8.62 10.00 -0.28
CA LYS A 221 -7.17 10.08 -0.02
C LYS A 221 -6.49 11.09 -0.95
N ARG A 222 -6.81 11.06 -2.25
CA ARG A 222 -6.34 12.09 -3.21
C ARG A 222 -6.71 13.50 -2.77
N ARG A 223 -7.96 13.70 -2.33
CA ARG A 223 -8.47 15.01 -1.95
C ARG A 223 -7.83 15.57 -0.68
N VAL A 224 -7.55 14.73 0.31
CA VAL A 224 -6.99 15.15 1.60
C VAL A 224 -5.45 15.23 1.60
N PHE A 225 -4.81 14.77 0.54
CA PHE A 225 -3.36 14.87 0.40
C PHE A 225 -2.89 16.34 0.46
N GLY A 226 -1.92 16.62 1.32
CA GLY A 226 -1.43 17.96 1.62
C GLY A 226 -2.00 18.57 2.91
N VAL A 227 -3.17 18.09 3.37
CA VAL A 227 -3.62 18.28 4.76
C VAL A 227 -3.01 17.19 5.64
N VAL A 228 -3.02 15.95 5.13
CA VAL A 228 -2.33 14.80 5.71
C VAL A 228 -1.47 14.12 4.65
N GLY A 229 -0.47 13.35 5.09
CA GLY A 229 0.21 12.41 4.22
C GLY A 229 -0.72 11.27 3.79
N ILE A 230 -0.44 10.68 2.63
CA ILE A 230 -0.99 9.37 2.24
C ILE A 230 0.17 8.46 1.83
N ASP A 231 -0.03 7.15 1.92
CA ASP A 231 0.86 6.15 1.33
C ASP A 231 0.83 6.23 -0.21
N MET A 232 -0.31 5.89 -0.80
CA MET A 232 -0.54 5.85 -2.23
C MET A 232 -2.05 5.81 -2.54
N VAL A 233 -2.38 6.05 -3.79
CA VAL A 233 -3.74 5.86 -4.32
C VAL A 233 -3.77 4.47 -4.93
N ALA A 234 -4.30 3.50 -4.17
CA ALA A 234 -4.40 2.13 -4.65
C ALA A 234 -5.38 2.05 -5.84
N GLY A 235 -4.93 1.42 -6.91
CA GLY A 235 -5.76 0.92 -8.00
C GLY A 235 -6.13 -0.56 -7.78
N PRO A 236 -6.67 -1.21 -8.82
CA PRO A 236 -6.91 -2.66 -8.82
C PRO A 236 -5.64 -3.45 -8.52
N SER A 237 -5.81 -4.58 -7.84
CA SER A 237 -4.71 -5.47 -7.47
C SER A 237 -4.29 -6.37 -8.65
N GLU A 238 -2.99 -6.68 -8.74
CA GLU A 238 -2.36 -7.23 -9.95
C GLU A 238 -1.27 -8.27 -9.62
N ILE A 239 -1.31 -9.42 -10.31
CA ILE A 239 -0.24 -10.42 -10.30
C ILE A 239 0.31 -10.64 -11.71
N LEU A 240 1.63 -10.72 -11.81
CA LEU A 240 2.36 -11.16 -12.99
C LEU A 240 3.24 -12.35 -12.64
N VAL A 241 3.01 -13.48 -13.30
CA VAL A 241 3.86 -14.67 -13.16
C VAL A 241 4.74 -14.80 -14.41
N ILE A 242 6.05 -14.89 -14.23
CA ILE A 242 6.98 -15.38 -15.27
C ILE A 242 7.28 -16.84 -14.97
N ALA A 243 6.99 -17.73 -15.92
CA ALA A 243 7.23 -19.16 -15.77
C ALA A 243 8.01 -19.76 -16.96
N ASP A 244 8.94 -20.67 -16.67
CA ASP A 244 9.78 -21.36 -17.65
C ASP A 244 9.30 -22.79 -17.96
N GLY A 245 8.20 -23.21 -17.34
CA GLY A 245 7.61 -24.55 -17.49
C GLY A 245 8.09 -25.59 -16.48
N THR A 246 9.00 -25.24 -15.56
CA THR A 246 9.50 -26.18 -14.54
C THR A 246 8.60 -26.31 -13.31
N THR A 247 7.66 -25.39 -13.15
CA THR A 247 6.67 -25.41 -12.07
C THR A 247 5.42 -26.16 -12.54
N PRO A 248 4.77 -26.98 -11.70
CA PRO A 248 3.53 -27.64 -12.09
C PRO A 248 2.47 -26.61 -12.52
N ALA A 249 1.80 -26.86 -13.65
CA ALA A 249 0.80 -25.95 -14.21
C ALA A 249 -0.37 -25.67 -13.24
N GLU A 250 -0.73 -26.64 -12.40
CA GLU A 250 -1.76 -26.49 -11.37
C GLU A 250 -1.38 -25.46 -10.30
N TRP A 251 -0.08 -25.27 -10.02
CA TRP A 251 0.38 -24.28 -9.02
C TRP A 251 0.27 -22.88 -9.61
N VAL A 252 0.79 -22.65 -10.82
CA VAL A 252 0.66 -21.36 -11.51
C VAL A 252 -0.81 -20.99 -11.74
N ALA A 253 -1.68 -21.97 -12.01
CA ALA A 253 -3.12 -21.73 -12.10
C ALA A 253 -3.70 -21.20 -10.77
N MET A 254 -3.26 -21.75 -9.63
CA MET A 254 -3.65 -21.27 -8.30
C MET A 254 -3.09 -19.88 -7.99
N ASP A 255 -1.84 -19.59 -8.38
CA ASP A 255 -1.24 -18.26 -8.19
C ASP A 255 -2.01 -17.19 -9.00
N LEU A 256 -2.43 -17.50 -10.23
CA LEU A 256 -3.29 -16.59 -11.00
C LEU A 256 -4.68 -16.43 -10.37
N PHE A 257 -5.25 -17.49 -9.80
CA PHE A 257 -6.54 -17.44 -9.12
C PHE A 257 -6.48 -16.67 -7.81
N SER A 258 -5.39 -16.77 -7.04
CA SER A 258 -5.25 -16.12 -5.73
C SER A 258 -5.43 -14.61 -5.85
N GLN A 259 -4.90 -14.01 -6.90
CA GLN A 259 -5.13 -12.59 -7.16
C GLN A 259 -6.50 -12.32 -7.79
N ALA A 260 -6.93 -13.16 -8.75
CA ALA A 260 -8.16 -12.95 -9.51
C ALA A 260 -9.42 -13.05 -8.63
N GLU A 261 -9.36 -13.78 -7.51
CA GLU A 261 -10.49 -13.87 -6.58
C GLU A 261 -10.72 -12.60 -5.76
N HIS A 262 -9.78 -11.65 -5.69
CA HIS A 262 -9.93 -10.46 -4.86
C HIS A 262 -11.12 -9.59 -5.31
N ASP A 263 -11.17 -9.24 -6.59
CA ASP A 263 -12.17 -8.35 -7.18
C ASP A 263 -12.32 -8.59 -8.69
N GLU A 264 -13.49 -8.31 -9.24
CA GLU A 264 -13.84 -8.49 -10.66
C GLU A 264 -12.98 -7.63 -11.61
N ILE A 265 -12.32 -6.60 -11.08
CA ILE A 265 -11.40 -5.73 -11.84
C ILE A 265 -9.91 -6.00 -11.58
N ALA A 266 -9.57 -7.03 -10.77
CA ALA A 266 -8.19 -7.47 -10.59
C ALA A 266 -7.58 -7.96 -11.92
N GLN A 267 -6.25 -8.07 -11.98
CA GLN A 267 -5.56 -8.51 -13.19
C GLN A 267 -4.53 -9.59 -12.88
N ALA A 268 -4.63 -10.71 -13.60
CA ALA A 268 -3.68 -11.81 -13.52
C ALA A 268 -3.08 -12.09 -14.90
N ILE A 269 -1.74 -12.01 -15.01
CA ILE A 269 -1.02 -12.19 -16.25
C ILE A 269 0.03 -13.30 -16.07
N LEU A 270 0.11 -14.22 -17.03
CA LEU A 270 1.19 -15.19 -17.14
C LEU A 270 2.03 -14.89 -18.37
N ILE A 271 3.35 -14.78 -18.17
CA ILE A 271 4.35 -14.78 -19.25
C ILE A 271 5.08 -16.11 -19.22
N ALA A 272 5.12 -16.81 -20.34
CA ALA A 272 5.92 -18.02 -20.50
C ALA A 272 6.63 -18.06 -21.85
N THR A 273 7.65 -18.92 -21.98
CA THR A 273 8.43 -19.09 -23.21
C THR A 273 7.99 -20.29 -24.06
N SER A 274 6.98 -21.03 -23.61
CA SER A 274 6.47 -22.24 -24.26
C SER A 274 4.96 -22.19 -24.42
N GLN A 275 4.48 -22.32 -25.66
CA GLN A 275 3.04 -22.41 -25.94
C GLN A 275 2.41 -23.64 -25.28
N ALA A 276 3.11 -24.78 -25.30
CA ALA A 276 2.60 -26.01 -24.68
C ALA A 276 2.37 -25.81 -23.17
N TYR A 277 3.26 -25.09 -22.49
CA TYR A 277 3.09 -24.80 -21.07
C TYR A 277 1.92 -23.83 -20.80
N LEU A 278 1.71 -22.82 -21.65
CA LEU A 278 0.52 -21.96 -21.55
C LEU A 278 -0.78 -22.76 -21.72
N ASP A 279 -0.79 -23.72 -22.64
CA ASP A 279 -1.95 -24.60 -22.87
C ASP A 279 -2.19 -25.54 -21.68
N GLU A 280 -1.11 -26.07 -21.06
CA GLU A 280 -1.19 -26.86 -19.84
C GLU A 280 -1.76 -26.06 -18.66
N VAL A 281 -1.30 -24.82 -18.45
CA VAL A 281 -1.86 -23.93 -17.42
C VAL A 281 -3.33 -23.62 -17.72
N LYS A 282 -3.70 -23.37 -18.99
CA LYS A 282 -5.10 -23.16 -19.36
C LYS A 282 -5.97 -24.36 -18.97
N ALA A 283 -5.53 -25.57 -19.28
CA ALA A 283 -6.25 -26.79 -18.98
C ALA A 283 -6.37 -27.02 -17.47
N ALA A 284 -5.30 -26.73 -16.71
CA ALA A 284 -5.33 -26.77 -15.25
C ALA A 284 -6.34 -25.77 -14.68
N MET A 285 -6.35 -24.53 -15.17
CA MET A 285 -7.33 -23.51 -14.77
C MET A 285 -8.77 -23.96 -15.05
N ASP A 286 -9.06 -24.50 -16.23
CA ASP A 286 -10.42 -24.95 -16.61
C ASP A 286 -10.95 -26.07 -15.71
N LYS A 287 -10.04 -26.95 -15.25
CA LYS A 287 -10.35 -28.01 -14.29
C LYS A 287 -10.57 -27.45 -12.89
N LEU A 288 -9.62 -26.64 -12.39
CA LEU A 288 -9.57 -26.20 -11.01
C LEU A 288 -10.64 -25.15 -10.66
N ILE A 289 -11.05 -24.33 -11.63
CA ILE A 289 -12.04 -23.26 -11.40
C ILE A 289 -13.40 -23.80 -10.93
N GLN A 290 -13.72 -25.07 -11.22
CA GLN A 290 -15.00 -25.68 -10.85
C GLN A 290 -15.17 -25.81 -9.34
N ASP A 291 -14.07 -25.93 -8.59
CA ASP A 291 -14.07 -26.13 -7.14
C ASP A 291 -13.89 -24.81 -6.37
N MET A 292 -13.73 -23.68 -7.06
CA MET A 292 -13.46 -22.38 -6.44
C MET A 292 -14.74 -21.71 -5.91
N PRO A 293 -14.83 -21.38 -4.61
CA PRO A 293 -16.03 -20.74 -4.05
C PRO A 293 -16.34 -19.36 -4.65
N ARG A 294 -15.30 -18.62 -5.06
CA ARG A 294 -15.40 -17.28 -5.68
C ARG A 294 -15.28 -17.33 -7.20
N ARG A 295 -15.69 -18.45 -7.82
CA ARG A 295 -15.61 -18.70 -9.26
C ARG A 295 -16.08 -17.51 -10.12
N ASP A 296 -17.26 -16.95 -9.86
CA ASP A 296 -17.83 -15.87 -10.69
C ASP A 296 -16.91 -14.63 -10.72
N ILE A 297 -16.25 -14.33 -9.60
CA ILE A 297 -15.31 -13.20 -9.48
C ILE A 297 -14.02 -13.50 -10.24
N ILE A 298 -13.49 -14.71 -10.07
CA ILE A 298 -12.29 -15.17 -10.79
C ILE A 298 -12.54 -15.15 -12.31
N GLU A 299 -13.67 -15.69 -12.78
CA GLU A 299 -14.04 -15.72 -14.20
C GLU A 299 -14.20 -14.30 -14.76
N ALA A 300 -14.83 -13.38 -14.00
CA ALA A 300 -14.95 -11.97 -14.39
C ALA A 300 -13.58 -11.29 -14.52
N SER A 301 -12.72 -11.43 -13.51
CA SER A 301 -11.36 -10.87 -13.47
C SER A 301 -10.52 -11.36 -14.65
N LEU A 302 -10.43 -12.69 -14.84
CA LEU A 302 -9.68 -13.31 -15.93
C LEU A 302 -10.27 -13.02 -17.32
N GLY A 303 -11.60 -12.92 -17.42
CA GLY A 303 -12.32 -12.58 -18.64
C GLY A 303 -12.02 -11.16 -19.11
N ASN A 304 -12.11 -10.20 -18.18
CA ASN A 304 -11.96 -8.78 -18.46
C ASN A 304 -10.49 -8.37 -18.66
N ARG A 305 -9.59 -8.90 -17.82
CA ARG A 305 -8.23 -8.37 -17.67
C ARG A 305 -7.12 -9.39 -17.65
N GLY A 306 -7.44 -10.68 -17.60
CA GLY A 306 -6.43 -11.74 -17.60
C GLY A 306 -5.76 -11.91 -18.97
N ALA A 307 -4.47 -12.23 -18.98
CA ALA A 307 -3.74 -12.50 -20.21
C ALA A 307 -2.65 -13.56 -20.09
N PHE A 308 -2.47 -14.31 -21.17
CA PHE A 308 -1.30 -15.13 -21.41
C PHE A 308 -0.41 -14.45 -22.45
N ILE A 309 0.88 -14.38 -22.17
CA ILE A 309 1.88 -13.75 -23.03
C ILE A 309 2.94 -14.80 -23.36
N LEU A 310 3.03 -15.17 -24.63
CA LEU A 310 4.14 -15.97 -25.14
C LEU A 310 5.32 -15.04 -25.42
N ALA A 311 6.39 -15.16 -24.64
CA ALA A 311 7.65 -14.46 -24.85
C ALA A 311 8.62 -15.32 -25.65
N LYS A 312 9.50 -14.71 -26.45
CA LYS A 312 10.56 -15.44 -27.17
C LYS A 312 11.52 -16.14 -26.21
N ASP A 313 11.88 -15.46 -25.13
CA ASP A 313 12.83 -15.89 -24.12
C ASP A 313 12.58 -15.15 -22.79
N LEU A 314 13.29 -15.56 -21.73
CA LEU A 314 13.12 -14.98 -20.39
C LEU A 314 13.66 -13.55 -20.28
N ASP A 315 14.59 -13.14 -21.17
CA ASP A 315 15.05 -11.76 -21.27
C ASP A 315 13.90 -10.84 -21.73
N GLU A 316 13.17 -11.25 -22.76
CA GLU A 316 11.99 -10.54 -23.24
C GLU A 316 10.83 -10.58 -22.24
N ALA A 317 10.68 -11.68 -21.49
CA ALA A 317 9.73 -11.77 -20.39
C ALA A 317 10.05 -10.73 -19.29
N CYS A 318 11.30 -10.61 -18.87
CA CYS A 318 11.74 -9.59 -17.91
C CYS A 318 11.55 -8.16 -18.44
N ALA A 319 11.82 -7.92 -19.73
CA ALA A 319 11.57 -6.62 -20.36
C ALA A 319 10.07 -6.26 -20.36
N THR A 320 9.22 -7.24 -20.64
CA THR A 320 7.76 -7.10 -20.58
C THR A 320 7.27 -6.85 -19.16
N ALA A 321 7.77 -7.59 -18.16
CA ALA A 321 7.45 -7.36 -16.75
C ALA A 321 7.86 -5.96 -16.28
N ASN A 322 9.05 -5.50 -16.66
CA ASN A 322 9.47 -4.12 -16.40
C ASN A 322 8.59 -3.09 -17.10
N TYR A 323 8.08 -3.40 -18.30
CA TYR A 323 7.09 -2.55 -18.93
C TYR A 323 5.84 -2.51 -18.08
N ILE A 324 5.26 -3.65 -17.71
CA ILE A 324 4.05 -3.81 -16.90
C ILE A 324 4.17 -3.10 -15.54
N ALA A 325 5.30 -3.26 -14.83
CA ALA A 325 5.53 -2.77 -13.48
C ALA A 325 4.46 -3.23 -12.48
N PRO A 326 4.30 -4.56 -12.30
CA PRO A 326 3.20 -5.14 -11.54
C PRO A 326 3.30 -4.84 -10.03
N GLU A 327 2.17 -4.95 -9.35
CA GLU A 327 2.10 -4.98 -7.88
C GLU A 327 2.85 -6.21 -7.35
N HIS A 328 2.45 -7.41 -7.77
CA HIS A 328 3.11 -8.68 -7.46
C HIS A 328 3.81 -9.28 -8.69
N LEU A 329 5.09 -9.63 -8.58
CA LEU A 329 5.83 -10.37 -9.60
C LEU A 329 6.31 -11.71 -9.05
N GLU A 330 5.86 -12.80 -9.63
CA GLU A 330 6.41 -14.12 -9.37
C GLU A 330 7.41 -14.55 -10.44
N LEU A 331 8.60 -14.95 -9.99
CA LEU A 331 9.63 -15.56 -10.80
C LEU A 331 9.59 -17.08 -10.58
N SER A 332 8.61 -17.72 -11.23
CA SER A 332 8.38 -19.17 -11.20
C SER A 332 9.28 -19.91 -12.20
N VAL A 333 10.59 -19.69 -12.04
CA VAL A 333 11.65 -20.14 -12.95
C VAL A 333 12.80 -20.80 -12.20
N GLU A 334 13.64 -21.55 -12.91
CA GLU A 334 14.94 -21.98 -12.40
C GLU A 334 15.89 -20.79 -12.22
N ASN A 335 16.70 -20.85 -11.16
CA ASN A 335 17.68 -19.80 -10.81
C ASN A 335 17.08 -18.38 -10.77
N PRO A 336 16.00 -18.15 -9.99
CA PRO A 336 15.25 -16.88 -9.99
C PRO A 336 16.11 -15.66 -9.63
N GLN A 337 17.24 -15.86 -8.94
CA GLN A 337 18.20 -14.80 -8.59
C GLN A 337 18.74 -14.07 -9.82
N VAL A 338 19.05 -14.81 -10.90
CA VAL A 338 19.59 -14.25 -12.14
C VAL A 338 18.57 -13.34 -12.82
N TRP A 339 17.29 -13.72 -12.76
CA TRP A 339 16.21 -12.97 -13.39
C TRP A 339 15.77 -11.78 -12.55
N ALA A 340 15.80 -11.90 -11.21
CA ALA A 340 15.51 -10.80 -10.30
C ALA A 340 16.42 -9.58 -10.53
N GLU A 341 17.70 -9.77 -10.87
CA GLU A 341 18.63 -8.68 -11.22
C GLU A 341 18.18 -7.88 -12.46
N LYS A 342 17.38 -8.48 -13.35
CA LYS A 342 16.85 -7.81 -14.55
C LYS A 342 15.53 -7.07 -14.28
N ILE A 343 14.90 -7.28 -13.12
CA ILE A 343 13.67 -6.61 -12.73
C ILE A 343 13.99 -5.27 -12.06
N ARG A 344 13.51 -4.19 -12.68
CA ARG A 344 13.61 -2.80 -12.21
C ARG A 344 12.33 -2.30 -11.57
N HIS A 345 11.18 -2.84 -11.98
CA HIS A 345 9.87 -2.36 -11.53
C HIS A 345 8.96 -3.53 -11.15
N ALA A 346 8.75 -3.71 -9.85
CA ALA A 346 7.75 -4.59 -9.25
C ALA A 346 7.52 -4.11 -7.81
N GLY A 347 6.30 -4.20 -7.30
CA GLY A 347 6.03 -3.91 -5.89
C GLY A 347 6.70 -4.94 -4.98
N ALA A 348 6.38 -6.21 -5.19
CA ALA A 348 7.02 -7.36 -4.54
C ALA A 348 7.52 -8.37 -5.58
N ILE A 349 8.68 -8.98 -5.31
CA ILE A 349 9.26 -10.04 -6.15
C ILE A 349 9.31 -11.34 -5.35
N PHE A 350 8.57 -12.34 -5.82
CA PHE A 350 8.49 -13.67 -5.26
C PHE A 350 9.38 -14.61 -6.08
N MET A 351 10.28 -15.32 -5.41
CA MET A 351 11.38 -16.02 -6.09
C MET A 351 11.28 -17.53 -5.93
N GLY A 352 11.07 -18.24 -7.04
CA GLY A 352 11.04 -19.70 -7.13
C GLY A 352 9.69 -20.32 -6.79
N LYS A 353 9.52 -21.58 -7.21
CA LYS A 353 8.23 -22.31 -7.24
C LYS A 353 7.51 -22.54 -5.91
N TYR A 354 8.16 -22.33 -4.77
CA TYR A 354 7.55 -22.50 -3.44
C TYR A 354 7.09 -21.17 -2.82
N THR A 355 7.26 -20.07 -3.56
CA THR A 355 7.10 -18.71 -3.07
C THR A 355 5.89 -18.10 -3.74
N SER A 356 4.68 -18.59 -3.42
CA SER A 356 3.43 -17.98 -3.92
C SER A 356 3.20 -16.61 -3.28
N GLU A 357 2.53 -15.71 -4.01
CA GLU A 357 2.08 -14.39 -3.55
C GLU A 357 1.41 -14.46 -2.18
N SER A 358 0.56 -15.48 -1.97
CA SER A 358 -0.16 -15.73 -0.72
C SER A 358 0.76 -15.72 0.51
N LEU A 359 1.99 -16.23 0.41
CA LEU A 359 2.92 -16.19 1.55
C LEU A 359 3.32 -14.75 1.90
N GLY A 360 3.53 -13.89 0.90
CA GLY A 360 3.78 -12.46 1.07
C GLY A 360 2.61 -11.75 1.74
N ASP A 361 1.42 -12.04 1.28
CA ASP A 361 0.17 -11.43 1.75
C ASP A 361 -0.13 -11.69 3.23
N TYR A 362 0.28 -12.86 3.74
CA TYR A 362 -0.08 -13.28 5.09
C TYR A 362 1.08 -13.30 6.08
N CYS A 363 2.25 -13.83 5.74
CA CYS A 363 3.19 -14.26 6.79
C CYS A 363 4.69 -14.25 6.44
N ALA A 364 5.09 -13.90 5.22
CA ALA A 364 6.49 -13.88 4.84
C ALA A 364 7.25 -12.74 5.53
N GLY A 365 6.60 -11.60 5.80
CA GLY A 365 7.19 -10.47 6.52
C GLY A 365 7.20 -9.14 5.76
N PRO A 366 7.57 -9.10 4.46
CA PRO A 366 7.35 -7.92 3.61
C PRO A 366 5.89 -7.49 3.57
N ASN A 367 5.66 -6.23 3.21
CA ASN A 367 4.34 -5.62 3.23
C ASN A 367 3.55 -5.88 1.93
N HIS A 368 2.27 -6.22 2.04
CA HIS A 368 1.38 -6.40 0.88
C HIS A 368 0.61 -5.13 0.48
N VAL A 369 0.77 -4.02 1.21
CA VAL A 369 0.26 -2.72 0.75
C VAL A 369 1.25 -2.19 -0.28
N LEU A 370 0.95 -2.48 -1.54
CA LEU A 370 1.88 -2.39 -2.65
C LEU A 370 1.41 -1.42 -3.74
N PRO A 371 2.35 -0.89 -4.53
CA PRO A 371 2.05 0.01 -5.63
C PRO A 371 1.40 -0.75 -6.80
N THR A 372 0.13 -0.42 -7.08
CA THR A 372 -0.71 -0.99 -8.15
C THR A 372 -0.73 -0.14 -9.40
N SER A 373 -1.29 -0.65 -10.51
CA SER A 373 -1.55 0.15 -11.72
C SER A 373 -0.29 0.82 -12.26
N ARG A 374 0.80 0.06 -12.35
CA ARG A 374 2.12 0.48 -12.84
C ARG A 374 2.86 1.49 -11.96
N THR A 375 2.34 1.83 -10.78
CA THR A 375 2.96 2.82 -9.88
C THR A 375 4.24 2.30 -9.21
N ALA A 376 4.54 0.99 -9.31
CA ALA A 376 5.83 0.39 -8.91
C ALA A 376 7.05 1.00 -9.65
N ARG A 377 6.80 1.85 -10.65
CA ARG A 377 7.82 2.67 -11.32
C ARG A 377 8.37 3.81 -10.46
N PHE A 378 7.62 4.28 -9.48
CA PHE A 378 7.98 5.45 -8.67
C PHE A 378 7.53 5.37 -7.20
N SER A 379 6.75 4.36 -6.84
CA SER A 379 6.27 4.09 -5.48
C SER A 379 6.87 2.79 -4.96
N SER A 380 6.94 2.69 -3.64
CA SER A 380 7.47 1.53 -2.92
C SER A 380 6.36 0.84 -2.11
N PRO A 381 6.56 -0.42 -1.70
CA PRO A 381 5.74 -1.04 -0.66
C PRO A 381 5.69 -0.16 0.59
N LEU A 382 4.58 -0.22 1.32
CA LEU A 382 4.49 0.41 2.64
C LEU A 382 5.56 -0.17 3.57
N GLY A 383 6.35 0.69 4.21
CA GLY A 383 7.42 0.26 5.11
C GLY A 383 7.52 1.10 6.39
N THR A 384 8.44 0.74 7.28
CA THR A 384 8.68 1.50 8.52
C THR A 384 9.01 2.97 8.23
N TYR A 385 9.75 3.22 7.14
CA TYR A 385 10.16 4.55 6.70
C TYR A 385 8.98 5.45 6.30
N ASP A 386 7.82 4.89 5.93
CA ASP A 386 6.61 5.65 5.62
C ASP A 386 6.00 6.34 6.83
N PHE A 387 6.33 5.84 8.02
CA PHE A 387 5.88 6.34 9.31
C PHE A 387 6.96 7.14 10.04
N GLN A 388 8.03 7.53 9.33
CA GLN A 388 9.11 8.38 9.82
C GLN A 388 9.21 9.66 8.99
N LYS A 389 9.52 10.77 9.65
CA LYS A 389 9.90 12.05 9.02
C LYS A 389 11.36 12.37 9.27
N ARG A 390 11.95 13.17 8.38
CA ARG A 390 13.36 13.54 8.38
C ARG A 390 13.50 15.05 8.46
N SER A 391 14.34 15.54 9.36
CA SER A 391 14.67 16.96 9.50
C SER A 391 16.17 17.14 9.30
N SER A 392 16.58 18.06 8.42
CA SER A 392 17.99 18.39 8.22
C SER A 392 18.54 19.09 9.46
N LEU A 393 19.71 18.66 9.91
CA LEU A 393 20.49 19.31 10.97
C LEU A 393 21.57 20.15 10.29
N ILE A 394 21.63 21.43 10.62
CA ILE A 394 22.62 22.37 10.09
C ILE A 394 23.07 23.26 11.24
N GLN A 395 24.32 23.10 11.66
CA GLN A 395 24.97 23.94 12.68
C GLN A 395 26.32 24.38 12.13
N VAL A 396 26.30 25.50 11.41
CA VAL A 396 27.50 26.09 10.80
C VAL A 396 28.42 26.65 11.88
N SER A 397 29.69 26.28 11.83
CA SER A 397 30.70 26.83 12.74
C SER A 397 31.04 28.28 12.40
N GLU A 398 31.69 28.98 13.33
CA GLU A 398 32.17 30.35 13.06
C GLU A 398 33.14 30.38 11.87
N ALA A 399 34.00 29.36 11.74
CA ALA A 399 34.96 29.22 10.65
C ALA A 399 34.28 28.92 9.30
N GLY A 400 33.30 28.00 9.29
CA GLY A 400 32.51 27.68 8.10
C GLY A 400 31.67 28.84 7.61
N ALA A 401 31.10 29.63 8.54
CA ALA A 401 30.34 30.83 8.21
C ALA A 401 31.13 31.85 7.38
N GLN A 402 32.46 31.93 7.57
CA GLN A 402 33.32 32.85 6.80
C GLN A 402 33.37 32.52 5.30
N LYS A 403 33.22 31.25 4.95
CA LYS A 403 33.24 30.75 3.56
C LYS A 403 31.82 30.65 2.99
N LEU A 404 30.93 29.98 3.73
CA LEU A 404 29.55 29.75 3.32
C LEU A 404 28.76 31.07 3.27
N GLY A 405 29.02 32.01 4.17
CA GLY A 405 28.35 33.30 4.19
C GLY A 405 28.63 34.14 2.93
N LYS A 406 29.88 34.13 2.44
CA LYS A 406 30.26 34.79 1.18
C LYS A 406 29.56 34.15 -0.02
N THR A 407 29.52 32.82 -0.06
CA THR A 407 28.84 32.06 -1.12
C THR A 407 27.35 32.37 -1.14
N ALA A 408 26.69 32.31 0.03
CA ALA A 408 25.27 32.60 0.16
C ALA A 408 24.93 34.05 -0.19
N SER A 409 25.76 35.02 0.21
CA SER A 409 25.57 36.44 -0.15
C SER A 409 25.59 36.67 -1.66
N ILE A 410 26.59 36.14 -2.36
CA ILE A 410 26.72 36.29 -3.83
C ILE A 410 25.47 35.74 -4.53
N LEU A 411 25.06 34.52 -4.19
CA LEU A 411 23.88 33.88 -4.77
C LEU A 411 22.61 34.66 -4.45
N ALA A 412 22.41 35.03 -3.18
CA ALA A 412 21.21 35.74 -2.75
C ALA A 412 21.09 37.15 -3.36
N HIS A 413 22.19 37.88 -3.56
CA HIS A 413 22.15 39.15 -4.32
C HIS A 413 21.83 38.91 -5.80
N GLY A 414 22.39 37.86 -6.41
CA GLY A 414 22.06 37.46 -7.78
C GLY A 414 20.58 37.12 -7.98
N GLU A 415 19.94 36.57 -6.95
CA GLU A 415 18.49 36.29 -6.89
C GLU A 415 17.64 37.49 -6.43
N MET A 416 18.25 38.65 -6.18
CA MET A 416 17.60 39.86 -5.65
C MET A 416 16.95 39.67 -4.25
N LEU A 417 17.46 38.73 -3.46
CA LEU A 417 17.03 38.43 -2.09
C LEU A 417 17.92 39.12 -1.05
N THR A 418 17.93 40.46 -1.02
CA THR A 418 18.86 41.26 -0.20
C THR A 418 18.85 40.89 1.29
N ALA A 419 17.70 40.56 1.86
CA ALA A 419 17.61 40.16 3.28
C ALA A 419 18.34 38.83 3.55
N HIS A 420 18.28 37.86 2.64
CA HIS A 420 19.02 36.60 2.75
C HIS A 420 20.53 36.85 2.67
N ALA A 421 20.97 37.69 1.71
CA ALA A 421 22.37 38.04 1.57
C ALA A 421 22.93 38.71 2.82
N ARG A 422 22.23 39.74 3.34
CA ARG A 422 22.63 40.45 4.55
C ARG A 422 22.66 39.54 5.78
N ALA A 423 21.71 38.61 5.91
CA ALA A 423 21.72 37.64 7.00
C ALA A 423 23.01 36.80 7.00
N ALA A 424 23.50 36.40 5.82
CA ALA A 424 24.77 35.70 5.68
C ALA A 424 25.98 36.61 5.97
N GLU A 425 25.96 37.85 5.46
CA GLU A 425 27.04 38.85 5.64
C GLU A 425 27.26 39.21 7.12
N PHE A 426 26.21 39.32 7.93
CA PHE A 426 26.32 39.62 9.36
C PHE A 426 27.10 38.58 10.19
N ARG A 427 27.40 37.41 9.62
CA ARG A 427 28.20 36.35 10.26
C ARG A 427 29.65 36.33 9.77
N LEU A 428 29.99 37.18 8.80
CA LEU A 428 31.36 37.37 8.34
C LEU A 428 32.12 38.28 9.31
N LYS A 429 33.40 37.98 9.53
CA LYS A 429 34.33 38.89 10.18
C LYS A 429 34.77 39.95 9.17
N ASP A 430 34.96 41.16 9.66
CA ASP A 430 35.49 42.30 8.90
C ASP A 430 36.86 42.00 8.28
#